data_AF-A0A0U1KM13-F1
#
_entry.id   AF-A0A0U1KM13-F1
#
_cell.length_a   1.000
_cell.length_b   1.000
_cell.length_c   1.000
_cell.angle_alpha   90.00
_cell.angle_beta   90.00
_cell.angle_gamma   90.00
#
_symmetry.space_group_name_H-M   'P 1'
#
loop_
_entity.id
_entity.type
_entity.pdbx_description
1 polymer ?
#
loop_
_entity_poly.entity_id
_entity_poly.type
_entity_poly.pdbx_seq_one_letter_code
_entity_poly.pdbx_strand_id
1 'polypeptide(L)'
;MNSNLHYLNSSNYKFKTETIWIDWSKKQNDKYEKKQIAFLCLHNKTDHKDIVHPLTEFVFTYWKFSSYNTQRKHALNLSTFLNYLIDNRHQLKITSIKDLKISHGKRFENFSRRKLP
;
A
#
# COMPACT_ATOMS: atom_id res chain seq x y z
N MET A 1 -17.51 22.49 15.33
CA MET A 1 -16.19 22.09 14.77
C MET A 1 -16.46 21.08 13.66
N ASN A 2 -16.34 21.49 12.41
CA ASN A 2 -16.67 20.66 11.24
C ASN A 2 -15.61 19.59 11.05
N SER A 3 -15.89 18.36 11.49
CA SER A 3 -15.12 17.19 11.13
C SER A 3 -15.40 16.87 9.66
N ASN A 4 -14.53 17.35 8.76
CA ASN A 4 -14.45 16.94 7.35
C ASN A 4 -13.99 15.47 7.24
N LEU A 5 -14.69 14.56 7.89
CA LEU A 5 -14.60 13.14 7.59
C LEU A 5 -15.48 12.91 6.36
N HIS A 6 -14.90 13.16 5.19
CA HIS A 6 -15.38 12.50 3.98
C HIS A 6 -15.32 11.00 4.29
N TYR A 7 -16.49 10.40 4.51
CA TYR A 7 -16.60 8.96 4.48
C TYR A 7 -16.05 8.54 3.12
N LEU A 8 -14.88 7.90 3.12
CA LEU A 8 -14.36 7.21 1.95
C LEU A 8 -15.47 6.25 1.56
N ASN A 9 -16.22 6.59 0.51
CA ASN A 9 -17.07 5.61 -0.12
C ASN A 9 -16.09 4.57 -0.65
N SER A 10 -15.99 3.44 0.05
CA SER A 10 -14.96 2.41 -0.14
C SER A 10 -14.94 1.91 -1.59
N SER A 11 -16.03 2.09 -2.32
CA SER A 11 -16.12 1.78 -3.75
C SER A 11 -15.16 2.59 -4.61
N ASN A 12 -14.87 3.86 -4.28
CA ASN A 12 -14.23 4.80 -5.20
C ASN A 12 -12.71 4.88 -5.02
N TYR A 13 -12.17 4.32 -3.94
CA TYR A 13 -10.74 4.33 -3.69
C TYR A 13 -10.20 2.90 -3.64
N LYS A 14 -8.95 2.70 -4.04
CA LYS A 14 -8.21 1.45 -3.83
C LYS A 14 -6.76 1.74 -3.54
N PHE A 15 -6.15 0.92 -2.69
CA PHE A 15 -4.71 0.91 -2.55
C PHE A 15 -4.07 0.23 -3.77
N LYS A 16 -2.96 0.80 -4.25
CA LYS A 16 -2.18 0.28 -5.37
C LYS A 16 -0.70 0.36 -5.01
N THR A 17 0.08 -0.57 -5.54
CA THR A 17 1.55 -0.48 -5.51
C THR A 17 2.02 0.16 -6.80
N GLU A 18 2.82 1.21 -6.68
CA GLU A 18 3.44 1.92 -7.80
C GLU A 18 4.95 1.85 -7.74
N THR A 19 5.60 2.29 -8.81
CA THR A 19 7.05 2.24 -8.95
C THR A 19 7.61 3.50 -9.59
N ILE A 20 8.69 4.02 -8.99
CA ILE A 20 9.45 5.13 -9.55
C ILE A 20 10.94 4.81 -9.57
N TRP A 21 11.65 5.51 -10.43
CA TRP A 21 13.11 5.57 -10.44
C TRP A 21 13.56 6.83 -9.71
N ILE A 22 14.42 6.67 -8.72
CA ILE A 22 15.06 7.78 -8.00
C ILE A 22 16.54 7.82 -8.30
N ASP A 23 17.11 9.02 -8.32
CA ASP A 23 18.55 9.21 -8.32
C ASP A 23 19.04 8.93 -6.89
N TRP A 24 19.72 7.80 -6.72
CA TRP A 24 20.08 7.25 -5.41
C TRP A 24 21.44 7.75 -4.92
N SER A 25 22.44 7.71 -5.80
CA SER A 25 23.80 8.11 -5.47
C SER A 25 24.46 8.79 -6.67
N LYS A 26 25.34 9.75 -6.40
CA LYS A 26 26.15 10.40 -7.44
C LYS A 26 27.44 9.61 -7.63
N LYS A 27 27.72 9.17 -8.85
CA LYS A 27 28.98 8.52 -9.23
C LYS A 27 30.07 9.58 -9.47
N GLN A 28 31.34 9.16 -9.41
CA GLN A 28 32.51 10.03 -9.62
C GLN A 28 32.54 10.73 -11.00
N ASN A 29 31.79 10.23 -11.98
CA ASN A 29 31.69 10.78 -13.33
C ASN A 29 30.48 11.70 -13.56
N ASP A 30 29.96 12.32 -12.50
CA ASP A 30 28.74 13.15 -12.51
C ASP A 30 27.46 12.44 -12.99
N LYS A 31 27.47 11.11 -13.14
CA LYS A 31 26.25 10.33 -13.44
C LYS A 31 25.56 9.91 -12.15
N TYR A 32 24.23 9.84 -12.18
CA TYR A 32 23.45 9.29 -11.08
C TYR A 32 23.25 7.79 -11.22
N GLU A 33 23.45 7.06 -10.13
CA GLU A 33 22.94 5.71 -9.98
C GLU A 33 21.42 5.78 -9.76
N LYS A 34 20.66 5.21 -10.68
CA LYS A 34 19.21 5.11 -10.54
C LYS A 34 18.84 3.88 -9.74
N LYS A 35 17.91 4.05 -8.79
CA LYS A 35 17.32 2.96 -8.03
C LYS A 35 15.82 2.92 -8.24
N GLN A 36 15.30 1.74 -8.51
CA GLN A 36 13.87 1.51 -8.59
C GLN A 36 13.31 1.31 -7.17
N ILE A 37 12.23 2.00 -6.85
CA ILE A 37 11.55 1.89 -5.56
C ILE A 37 10.06 1.64 -5.73
N ALA A 38 9.52 0.75 -4.90
CA ALA A 38 8.08 0.47 -4.83
C ALA A 38 7.45 1.23 -3.65
N PHE A 39 6.31 1.87 -3.90
CA PHE A 39 5.58 2.65 -2.90
C PHE A 39 4.07 2.39 -2.99
N LEU A 40 3.34 2.84 -1.97
CA LEU A 40 1.92 2.64 -1.85
C LEU A 40 1.17 3.92 -2.25
N CYS A 41 0.19 3.78 -3.14
CA CYS A 41 -0.72 4.86 -3.53
C CYS A 41 -2.15 4.56 -3.09
N LEU A 42 -2.89 5.64 -2.85
CA LEU A 42 -4.34 5.64 -2.88
C LEU A 42 -4.79 6.11 -4.27
N HIS A 43 -5.42 5.21 -5.02
CA HIS A 43 -5.97 5.48 -6.34
C HIS A 43 -7.43 5.87 -6.22
N ASN A 44 -7.78 7.04 -6.72
CA ASN A 44 -9.17 7.45 -6.91
C ASN A 44 -9.68 6.93 -8.26
N LYS A 45 -10.67 6.05 -8.23
CA LYS A 45 -11.27 5.43 -9.42
C LYS A 45 -12.13 6.42 -10.23
N THR A 46 -12.55 7.54 -9.64
CA THR A 46 -13.42 8.53 -10.30
C THR A 46 -12.64 9.48 -11.20
N ASP A 47 -11.50 10.00 -10.73
CA ASP A 47 -10.68 10.96 -11.50
C ASP A 47 -9.34 10.37 -11.97
N HIS A 48 -9.13 9.08 -11.70
CA HIS A 48 -7.92 8.31 -12.06
C HIS A 48 -6.62 8.88 -11.49
N LYS A 49 -6.68 9.64 -10.39
CA LYS A 49 -5.48 10.19 -9.73
C LYS A 49 -4.92 9.24 -8.68
N ASP A 50 -3.60 9.16 -8.66
CA ASP A 50 -2.83 8.43 -7.66
C ASP A 50 -2.20 9.42 -6.68
N ILE A 51 -2.44 9.21 -5.39
CA ILE A 51 -1.83 10.00 -4.31
C ILE A 51 -0.94 9.06 -3.49
N VAL A 52 0.32 9.44 -3.29
CA VAL A 52 1.25 8.67 -2.44
C VAL A 52 0.69 8.60 -1.03
N HIS A 53 0.52 7.38 -0.53
CA HIS A 53 -0.06 7.17 0.79
C HIS A 53 1.04 7.17 1.87
N PRO A 54 0.80 7.74 3.07
CA PRO A 54 1.79 7.77 4.17
C PRO A 54 2.30 6.40 4.61
N LEU A 55 1.51 5.34 4.41
CA LEU A 55 1.95 3.95 4.68
C LEU A 55 3.08 3.49 3.75
N THR A 56 3.46 4.26 2.74
CA THR A 56 4.72 4.06 2.01
C THR A 56 5.92 4.09 2.97
N GLU A 57 5.89 4.91 4.01
CA GLU A 57 6.97 4.99 4.99
C GLU A 57 7.19 3.67 5.72
N PHE A 58 6.11 2.91 5.96
CA PHE A 58 6.20 1.56 6.50
C PHE A 58 6.99 0.65 5.56
N VAL A 59 6.75 0.72 4.24
CA VAL A 59 7.51 -0.06 3.27
C VAL A 59 9.00 0.32 3.28
N PHE A 60 9.32 1.61 3.38
CA PHE A 60 10.70 2.08 3.40
C PHE A 60 11.42 1.75 4.71
N THR A 61 10.75 1.91 5.85
CA THR A 61 11.31 1.59 7.16
C THR A 61 11.84 0.15 7.21
N TYR A 62 11.09 -0.81 6.68
CA TYR A 62 11.47 -2.23 6.75
C TYR A 62 12.23 -2.75 5.52
N TRP A 63 12.05 -2.16 4.33
CA TRP A 63 12.58 -2.71 3.07
C TRP A 63 13.35 -1.72 2.18
N LYS A 64 13.71 -0.51 2.65
CA LYS A 64 14.48 0.48 1.84
C LYS A 64 15.79 -0.05 1.23
N PHE A 65 16.46 -0.97 1.94
CA PHE A 65 17.73 -1.57 1.49
C PHE A 65 17.55 -2.94 0.82
N SER A 66 16.32 -3.43 0.69
CA SER A 66 16.06 -4.68 -0.01
C SER A 66 16.15 -4.51 -1.53
N SER A 67 16.23 -5.63 -2.25
CA SER A 67 16.03 -5.63 -3.70
C SER A 67 14.65 -5.05 -4.05
N TYR A 68 14.53 -4.44 -5.23
CA TYR A 68 13.25 -3.92 -5.72
C TYR A 68 12.15 -5.00 -5.71
N ASN A 69 12.46 -6.22 -6.16
CA ASN A 69 11.48 -7.31 -6.20
C ASN A 69 10.96 -7.65 -4.79
N THR A 70 11.84 -7.66 -3.79
CA THR A 70 11.47 -7.85 -2.39
C THR A 70 10.59 -6.70 -1.90
N GLN A 71 11.00 -5.45 -2.12
CA GLN A 71 10.23 -4.27 -1.72
C GLN A 71 8.83 -4.26 -2.35
N ARG A 72 8.76 -4.52 -3.67
CA ARG A 72 7.51 -4.61 -4.42
C ARG A 72 6.60 -5.72 -3.91
N LYS A 73 7.14 -6.90 -3.57
CA LYS A 73 6.37 -8.00 -2.99
C LYS A 73 5.70 -7.58 -1.67
N HIS A 74 6.44 -6.89 -0.80
CA HIS A 74 5.90 -6.42 0.47
C HIS A 74 4.88 -5.29 0.30
N ALA A 75 5.15 -4.32 -0.58
CA ALA A 75 4.20 -3.27 -0.93
C ALA A 75 2.90 -3.84 -1.53
N LEU A 76 3.02 -4.84 -2.42
CA LEU A 76 1.88 -5.52 -3.03
C LEU A 76 1.03 -6.25 -1.99
N ASN A 77 1.67 -7.02 -1.10
CA ASN A 77 0.98 -7.68 0.01
C ASN A 77 0.25 -6.68 0.89
N LEU A 78 0.89 -5.55 1.24
CA LEU A 78 0.28 -4.50 2.04
C LEU A 78 -0.92 -3.88 1.32
N SER A 79 -0.78 -3.49 0.05
CA SER A 79 -1.88 -2.90 -0.73
C SER A 79 -3.07 -3.86 -0.85
N THR A 80 -2.80 -5.15 -1.05
CA THR A 80 -3.84 -6.19 -1.16
C THR A 80 -4.54 -6.42 0.16
N PHE A 81 -3.80 -6.43 1.28
CA PHE A 81 -4.37 -6.53 2.61
C PHE A 81 -5.26 -5.33 2.93
N LEU A 82 -4.79 -4.11 2.67
CA LEU A 82 -5.57 -2.90 2.91
C LEU A 82 -6.86 -2.86 2.06
N ASN A 83 -6.79 -3.29 0.80
CA ASN A 83 -8.00 -3.45 -0.03
C ASN A 83 -8.95 -4.49 0.55
N TYR A 84 -8.44 -5.66 0.99
CA TYR A 84 -9.26 -6.67 1.67
C TYR A 84 -9.98 -6.10 2.90
N LEU A 85 -9.28 -5.29 3.72
CA LEU A 85 -9.88 -4.65 4.89
C LEU A 85 -11.01 -3.69 4.50
N ILE A 86 -10.81 -2.88 3.45
CA ILE A 86 -11.83 -1.96 2.93
C ILE A 86 -13.06 -2.75 2.46
N ASP A 87 -12.84 -3.76 1.62
CA ASP A 87 -13.92 -4.55 1.00
C ASP A 87 -14.71 -5.36 2.03
N ASN A 88 -14.08 -5.77 3.14
CA ASN A 88 -14.66 -6.63 4.17
C ASN A 88 -14.90 -5.91 5.50
N ARG A 89 -14.81 -4.57 5.55
CA ARG A 89 -14.86 -3.78 6.79
C ARG A 89 -16.04 -4.10 7.69
N HIS A 90 -17.22 -4.31 7.10
CA HIS A 90 -18.46 -4.61 7.83
C HIS A 90 -18.41 -6.02 8.45
N GLN A 91 -17.94 -7.02 7.70
CA GLN A 91 -17.80 -8.40 8.18
C GLN A 91 -16.70 -8.54 9.24
N LEU A 92 -15.64 -7.73 9.11
CA LEU A 92 -14.51 -7.68 10.04
C LEU A 92 -14.79 -6.79 11.26
N LYS A 93 -15.87 -5.99 11.23
CA LYS A 93 -16.21 -4.99 12.26
C LYS A 93 -15.06 -4.01 12.53
N ILE A 94 -14.43 -3.54 11.46
CA ILE A 94 -13.32 -2.58 11.50
C ILE A 94 -13.83 -1.21 11.12
N THR A 95 -13.60 -0.23 12.00
CA THR A 95 -13.90 1.18 11.76
C THR A 95 -12.63 2.02 11.64
N SER A 96 -11.53 1.57 12.24
CA SER A 96 -10.22 2.22 12.21
C SER A 96 -9.08 1.21 12.17
N ILE A 97 -7.87 1.67 11.81
CA ILE A 97 -6.65 0.85 11.86
C ILE A 97 -6.38 0.30 13.27
N LYS A 98 -6.81 1.02 14.32
CA LYS A 98 -6.65 0.58 15.72
C LYS A 98 -7.47 -0.66 16.06
N ASP A 99 -8.51 -0.96 15.28
CA ASP A 99 -9.33 -2.16 15.46
C ASP A 99 -8.66 -3.42 14.90
N LEU A 100 -7.50 -3.29 14.24
CA LEU A 100 -6.80 -4.41 13.65
C LEU A 100 -6.30 -5.39 14.71
N LYS A 101 -6.63 -6.66 14.49
CA LYS A 101 -6.21 -7.80 15.30
C LYS A 101 -5.48 -8.80 14.41
N ILE A 102 -4.63 -9.63 15.03
CA ILE A 102 -3.94 -10.73 14.34
C ILE A 102 -4.92 -11.66 13.61
N SER A 103 -6.14 -11.83 14.15
CA SER A 103 -7.21 -12.62 13.51
C SER A 103 -7.60 -12.09 12.12
N HIS A 104 -7.53 -10.79 11.87
CA HIS A 104 -7.79 -10.20 10.55
C HIS A 104 -6.71 -10.60 9.55
N GLY A 105 -5.44 -10.64 9.98
CA GLY A 105 -4.34 -11.15 9.16
C GLY A 105 -4.51 -12.63 8.81
N LYS A 106 -4.90 -13.47 9.77
CA LYS A 106 -5.20 -14.90 9.53
C LYS A 106 -6.35 -15.08 8.53
N ARG A 107 -7.41 -14.27 8.64
CA ARG A 107 -8.53 -14.29 7.67
C ARG A 107 -8.09 -13.87 6.28
N PHE A 108 -7.27 -12.82 6.18
CA PHE A 108 -6.70 -12.38 4.91
C PHE A 108 -5.85 -13.47 4.26
N GLU A 109 -4.98 -14.14 5.01
CA GLU A 109 -4.15 -15.22 4.49
C GLU A 109 -5.00 -16.34 3.87
N ASN A 110 -6.08 -16.75 4.55
CA ASN A 110 -7.03 -17.72 4.02
C ASN A 110 -7.75 -17.21 2.76
N PHE A 111 -8.10 -15.93 2.71
CA PHE A 111 -8.71 -15.30 1.54
C PHE A 111 -7.76 -15.28 0.34
N SER A 112 -6.50 -14.89 0.54
CA SER A 112 -5.49 -14.83 -0.51
C SER A 112 -5.20 -16.21 -1.11
N ARG A 113 -5.16 -17.27 -0.29
CA ARG A 113 -4.98 -18.65 -0.77
C ARG A 113 -6.13 -19.13 -1.67
N ARG A 114 -7.36 -18.67 -1.43
CA ARG A 114 -8.55 -19.04 -2.22
C ARG A 114 -8.69 -18.27 -3.55
N LYS A 115 -7.90 -17.21 -3.74
CA LYS A 115 -7.87 -16.39 -4.97
C LYS A 115 -6.70 -16.71 -5.91
N LEU A 116 -5.84 -17.66 -5.54
CA LEU A 116 -4.84 -18.21 -6.45
C LEU A 116 -5.55 -19.24 -7.35
N PRO A 117 -5.37 -19.18 -8.69
CA PRO A 117 -5.92 -20.17 -9.61
C PRO A 117 -5.41 -21.58 -9.31
#